data_AF-A0A7D5KM66-F1
#
_entry.id   AF-A0A7D5KM66-F1
#
_cell.length_a   1.000
_cell.length_b   1.000
_cell.length_c   1.000
_cell.angle_alpha   90.00
_cell.angle_beta   90.00
_cell.angle_gamma   90.00
#
_symmetry.space_group_name_H-M   'P 1'
#
loop_
_entity.id
_entity.type
_entity.pdbx_description
1 polymer ?
#
loop_
_entity_poly.entity_id
_entity_poly.type
_entity_poly.pdbx_seq_one_letter_code
_entity_poly.pdbx_strand_id
1 'polypeptide(L)'
;MPRTCSRRRALAAVGTALVAGCSQPGTPPSDSSSGSDRPTETSTSTSTPVPEPDVSFDPDDDWRAPTDAPATNVETNVLVENLEIPWDVSVAANGDLFITERVGRVTRFSAGELDAVLSPADVIGAGSVPPGHDERPWWVDGGEGGTLGVAVHPNYPDVELLFVYYTAAVEDGPVNRISRFDLSADDPGAAETVVVDGIPASNIHDGGRLTFGPRGRLWATVGDAGEESLAADPSSLAGSILRVTVDGEPAPGNPDLGDPRVLTYGHRNPQGLAWLPDGTALATEHGPSGKDELNRLEGGANYGWPDVRTPEEYRNAADVHRPLFNTRNTTWAPTGCLFYTGDAVPSWRNRLLVGGLRSQQVVVATVTRPDGDPPPVGDGRRFDADWLDDAYTVTANPVLQDELGRVRHVEQGPDGALYAITSNRDGRANEPFPRERDDVLVRLEVTS
;
A
#
# COMPACT_ATOMS: atom_id res chain seq x y z
N MET A 1 66.83 -18.19 -8.21
CA MET A 1 66.29 -17.74 -6.90
C MET A 1 64.85 -17.30 -7.17
N PRO A 2 63.81 -17.92 -6.58
CA PRO A 2 63.56 -17.96 -5.13
C PRO A 2 63.13 -19.35 -4.60
N ARG A 3 63.20 -19.52 -3.26
CA ARG A 3 62.90 -20.74 -2.51
C ARG A 3 61.44 -20.77 -2.01
N THR A 4 60.66 -21.68 -2.58
CA THR A 4 59.89 -22.77 -1.94
C THR A 4 59.39 -22.68 -0.49
N CYS A 5 58.07 -22.90 -0.37
CA CYS A 5 57.33 -23.93 0.42
C CYS A 5 57.40 -24.03 1.97
N SER A 6 56.21 -23.80 2.55
CA SER A 6 55.28 -24.80 3.14
C SER A 6 55.55 -25.50 4.50
N ARG A 7 54.43 -25.60 5.24
CA ARG A 7 53.81 -26.79 5.90
C ARG A 7 53.75 -26.83 7.45
N ARG A 8 52.49 -26.98 7.89
CA ARG A 8 51.91 -28.00 8.82
C ARG A 8 51.87 -27.76 10.34
N ARG A 9 50.61 -27.60 10.80
CA ARG A 9 49.89 -28.17 11.96
C ARG A 9 50.67 -29.06 12.95
N ALA A 10 50.41 -28.83 14.24
CA ALA A 10 50.19 -29.88 15.24
C ALA A 10 49.25 -29.39 16.36
N LEU A 11 48.21 -30.19 16.65
CA LEU A 11 47.37 -30.15 17.85
C LEU A 11 47.99 -31.10 18.89
N ALA A 12 47.93 -30.77 20.18
CA ALA A 12 47.80 -31.74 21.27
C ALA A 12 47.34 -31.06 22.57
N ALA A 13 46.28 -31.61 23.16
CA ALA A 13 45.68 -31.26 24.44
C ALA A 13 46.38 -31.95 25.62
N VAL A 14 46.05 -31.57 26.86
CA VAL A 14 45.70 -32.46 28.02
C VAL A 14 45.44 -31.59 29.28
N GLY A 15 44.35 -31.93 30.00
CA GLY A 15 43.93 -31.37 31.31
C GLY A 15 44.86 -31.79 32.47
N THR A 16 44.62 -31.47 33.75
CA THR A 16 43.39 -31.67 34.55
C THR A 16 43.55 -30.96 35.91
N ALA A 17 42.43 -30.74 36.58
CA ALA A 17 42.16 -29.97 37.80
C ALA A 17 42.66 -30.53 39.16
N LEU A 18 42.53 -29.68 40.21
CA LEU A 18 42.01 -29.88 41.59
C LEU A 18 42.79 -29.01 42.61
N VAL A 19 42.31 -28.50 43.76
CA VAL A 19 41.04 -27.99 44.32
C VAL A 19 41.39 -27.42 45.73
N ALA A 20 40.55 -26.49 46.24
CA ALA A 20 40.34 -26.05 47.64
C ALA A 20 41.37 -25.08 48.29
N GLY A 21 40.98 -24.06 49.07
CA GLY A 21 39.63 -23.64 49.49
C GLY A 21 39.61 -22.37 50.37
N CYS A 22 38.38 -21.84 50.51
CA CYS A 22 37.77 -21.08 51.61
C CYS A 22 38.42 -19.78 52.12
N SER A 23 37.70 -18.64 51.99
CA SER A 23 36.94 -17.99 53.11
C SER A 23 36.51 -16.56 52.74
N GLN A 24 35.21 -16.27 52.84
CA GLN A 24 34.61 -14.93 53.08
C GLN A 24 34.62 -14.64 54.60
N PRO A 25 34.30 -13.44 55.16
CA PRO A 25 33.39 -12.38 54.64
C PRO A 25 33.79 -10.91 54.96
N GLY A 26 32.97 -9.94 54.53
CA GLY A 26 32.86 -8.63 55.20
C GLY A 26 32.56 -7.44 54.31
N THR A 27 31.33 -6.93 54.37
CA THR A 27 30.91 -5.61 53.87
C THR A 27 31.37 -4.49 54.82
N PRO A 28 31.73 -3.30 54.31
CA PRO A 28 31.48 -2.06 55.05
C PRO A 28 30.82 -0.94 54.20
N PRO A 29 30.35 0.14 54.84
CA PRO A 29 29.29 1.01 54.34
C PRO A 29 29.77 2.30 53.63
N SER A 30 28.76 3.01 53.13
CA SER A 30 28.67 4.35 52.55
C SER A 30 29.64 5.42 53.04
N ASP A 31 30.08 6.27 52.11
CA ASP A 31 30.30 7.70 52.36
C ASP A 31 30.04 8.55 51.10
N SER A 32 29.53 9.75 51.37
CA SER A 32 28.94 10.74 50.48
C SER A 32 29.92 11.80 49.94
N SER A 33 29.68 12.30 48.71
CA SER A 33 29.92 13.67 48.18
C SER A 33 30.01 13.58 46.65
N SER A 34 29.60 14.50 45.78
CA SER A 34 28.95 15.82 45.86
C SER A 34 28.55 16.20 44.42
N GLY A 35 27.35 16.76 44.25
CA GLY A 35 26.96 17.78 43.27
C GLY A 35 27.38 17.67 41.79
N SER A 36 26.39 17.42 40.93
CA SER A 36 26.22 18.12 39.66
C SER A 36 24.76 18.00 39.21
N ASP A 37 23.89 18.86 39.74
CA ASP A 37 22.55 19.08 39.17
C ASP A 37 22.70 19.73 37.79
N ARG A 38 22.56 18.91 36.75
CA ARG A 38 22.27 19.39 35.40
C ARG A 38 20.76 19.20 35.21
N PRO A 39 19.97 20.25 34.98
CA PRO A 39 18.55 20.06 34.74
C PRO A 39 18.42 19.27 33.44
N THR A 40 17.84 18.08 33.53
CA THR A 40 17.29 17.38 32.36
C THR A 40 16.09 18.22 31.92
N GLU A 41 16.30 19.07 30.91
CA GLU A 41 15.19 19.64 30.16
C GLU A 41 14.50 18.48 29.44
N THR A 42 13.46 17.96 30.07
CA THR A 42 12.43 17.23 29.35
C THR A 42 11.72 18.27 28.49
N SER A 43 12.22 18.44 27.26
CA SER A 43 11.52 19.15 26.21
C SER A 43 10.27 18.35 25.86
N THR A 44 9.19 18.57 26.62
CA THR A 44 7.86 18.20 26.18
C THR A 44 7.53 19.16 25.04
N SER A 45 7.85 18.78 23.81
CA SER A 45 7.28 19.44 22.64
C SER A 45 5.78 19.23 22.71
N THR A 46 5.06 20.21 23.23
CA THR A 46 3.63 20.37 23.00
C THR A 46 3.44 20.53 21.51
N SER A 47 3.28 19.41 20.80
CA SER A 47 2.77 19.43 19.43
C SER A 47 1.37 20.02 19.51
N THR A 48 1.13 21.04 18.69
CA THR A 48 -0.23 21.49 18.44
C THR A 48 -1.00 20.28 17.90
N PRO A 49 -2.16 19.91 18.47
CA PRO A 49 -2.94 18.81 17.93
C PRO A 49 -3.27 19.12 16.47
N VAL A 50 -2.99 18.16 15.59
CA VAL A 50 -3.31 18.31 14.17
C VAL A 50 -4.82 18.30 14.03
N PRO A 51 -5.41 19.23 13.27
CA PRO A 51 -6.84 19.24 13.08
C PRO A 51 -7.27 17.92 12.44
N GLU A 52 -8.20 17.22 13.09
CA GLU A 52 -8.88 16.09 12.47
C GLU A 52 -9.56 16.57 11.18
N PRO A 53 -9.52 15.78 10.09
CA PRO A 53 -10.15 16.21 8.84
C PRO A 53 -11.65 16.45 9.03
N ASP A 54 -12.14 17.61 8.58
CA ASP A 54 -13.56 17.97 8.59
C ASP A 54 -14.22 17.45 7.31
N VAL A 55 -14.26 16.13 7.17
CA VAL A 55 -14.82 15.48 5.99
C VAL A 55 -16.24 15.04 6.29
N SER A 56 -17.21 15.83 5.83
CA SER A 56 -18.60 15.39 5.79
C SER A 56 -18.74 14.26 4.78
N PHE A 57 -19.15 13.09 5.25
CA PHE A 57 -19.51 11.97 4.38
C PHE A 57 -21.02 11.74 4.48
N ASP A 58 -21.71 11.97 3.36
CA ASP A 58 -23.13 11.68 3.21
C ASP A 58 -23.26 10.43 2.32
N PRO A 59 -23.62 9.26 2.88
CA PRO A 59 -23.76 8.04 2.09
C PRO A 59 -24.93 8.17 1.12
N ASP A 60 -24.68 7.87 -0.16
CA ASP A 60 -25.71 7.80 -1.18
C ASP A 60 -26.27 6.38 -1.28
N ASP A 61 -27.22 6.01 -0.43
CA ASP A 61 -27.88 4.69 -0.48
C ASP A 61 -28.68 4.47 -1.79
N ASP A 62 -29.02 5.55 -2.49
CA ASP A 62 -29.79 5.54 -3.74
C ASP A 62 -28.92 5.39 -5.00
N TRP A 63 -27.60 5.32 -4.85
CA TRP A 63 -26.70 5.09 -5.98
C TRP A 63 -27.08 3.81 -6.74
N ARG A 64 -26.94 3.80 -8.06
CA ARG A 64 -27.18 2.60 -8.89
C ARG A 64 -26.01 2.33 -9.83
N ALA A 65 -25.72 1.05 -9.99
CA ALA A 65 -24.75 0.56 -10.95
C ALA A 65 -25.27 0.76 -12.39
N PRO A 66 -24.42 1.13 -13.36
CA PRO A 66 -24.85 1.20 -14.75
C PRO A 66 -25.16 -0.19 -15.32
N THR A 67 -26.20 -0.27 -16.15
CA THR A 67 -26.67 -1.52 -16.78
C THR A 67 -26.03 -1.78 -18.16
N ASP A 68 -25.31 -0.81 -18.71
CA ASP A 68 -24.63 -0.94 -20.01
C ASP A 68 -23.18 -1.41 -19.84
N ALA A 69 -22.50 -1.82 -20.91
CA ALA A 69 -21.07 -2.11 -20.86
C ALA A 69 -20.24 -0.81 -20.81
N PRO A 70 -19.06 -0.80 -20.17
CA PRO A 70 -18.19 0.37 -20.18
C PRO A 70 -17.59 0.59 -21.57
N ALA A 71 -17.32 1.84 -21.94
CA ALA A 71 -16.60 2.16 -23.17
C ALA A 71 -15.16 1.63 -23.12
N THR A 72 -14.66 1.19 -24.27
CA THR A 72 -13.26 0.73 -24.43
C THR A 72 -12.42 1.72 -25.25
N ASN A 73 -13.05 2.69 -25.92
CA ASN A 73 -12.40 3.76 -26.66
C ASN A 73 -11.98 4.90 -25.72
N VAL A 74 -10.87 4.68 -25.01
CA VAL A 74 -10.26 5.66 -24.11
C VAL A 74 -8.87 5.99 -24.63
N GLU A 75 -8.56 7.28 -24.73
CA GLU A 75 -7.23 7.76 -25.08
C GLU A 75 -6.41 8.07 -23.81
N THR A 76 -5.09 7.96 -23.95
CA THR A 76 -4.12 8.27 -22.90
C THR A 76 -3.30 9.48 -23.30
N ASN A 77 -3.43 10.58 -22.57
CA ASN A 77 -2.60 11.77 -22.75
C ASN A 77 -1.49 11.78 -21.70
N VAL A 78 -0.23 11.70 -22.13
CA VAL A 78 0.92 11.68 -21.21
C VAL A 78 1.16 13.07 -20.65
N LEU A 79 1.16 13.19 -19.33
CA LEU A 79 1.41 14.44 -18.61
C LEU A 79 2.84 14.53 -18.09
N VAL A 80 3.37 13.40 -17.61
CA VAL A 80 4.73 13.27 -17.08
C VAL A 80 5.34 11.99 -17.62
N GLU A 81 6.62 12.08 -17.99
CA GLU A 81 7.44 10.96 -18.48
C GLU A 81 8.61 10.71 -17.53
N ASN A 82 9.22 9.54 -17.65
CA ASN A 82 10.46 9.15 -16.98
C ASN A 82 10.38 9.08 -15.44
N LEU A 83 9.19 8.86 -14.88
CA LEU A 83 9.02 8.54 -13.47
C LEU A 83 9.75 7.22 -13.14
N GLU A 84 10.17 7.08 -11.90
CA GLU A 84 10.94 5.95 -11.39
C GLU A 84 10.10 5.10 -10.45
N ILE A 85 9.30 4.21 -11.06
CA ILE A 85 8.34 3.36 -10.38
C ILE A 85 7.39 4.19 -9.50
N PRO A 86 6.57 5.08 -10.11
CA PRO A 86 5.54 5.78 -9.37
C PRO A 86 4.58 4.75 -8.75
N TRP A 87 4.22 4.91 -7.48
CA TRP A 87 3.57 3.85 -6.69
C TRP A 87 2.13 4.20 -6.29
N ASP A 88 1.90 5.44 -5.88
CA ASP A 88 0.60 5.98 -5.49
C ASP A 88 0.47 7.44 -5.94
N VAL A 89 -0.77 7.90 -6.01
CA VAL A 89 -1.16 9.27 -6.38
C VAL A 89 -2.22 9.69 -5.40
N SER A 90 -2.01 10.82 -4.72
CA SER A 90 -3.03 11.47 -3.88
C SER A 90 -3.35 12.83 -4.47
N VAL A 91 -4.64 13.11 -4.69
CA VAL A 91 -5.09 14.38 -5.28
C VAL A 91 -5.64 15.29 -4.21
N ALA A 92 -5.11 16.51 -4.16
CA ALA A 92 -5.58 17.56 -3.28
C ALA A 92 -6.83 18.28 -3.82
N ALA A 93 -7.55 18.97 -2.94
CA ALA A 93 -8.74 19.74 -3.30
C ALA A 93 -8.43 20.88 -4.30
N ASN A 94 -7.22 21.43 -4.29
CA ASN A 94 -6.77 22.44 -5.25
C ASN A 94 -6.32 21.84 -6.61
N GLY A 95 -6.32 20.52 -6.76
CA GLY A 95 -5.91 19.81 -7.97
C GLY A 95 -4.41 19.45 -8.03
N ASP A 96 -3.63 19.69 -6.98
CA ASP A 96 -2.26 19.18 -6.91
C ASP A 96 -2.26 17.65 -6.81
N LEU A 97 -1.36 16.99 -7.54
CA LEU A 97 -1.15 15.55 -7.48
C LEU A 97 0.16 15.26 -6.73
N PHE A 98 0.09 14.53 -5.63
CA PHE A 98 1.27 14.01 -4.92
C PHE A 98 1.53 12.57 -5.36
N ILE A 99 2.72 12.30 -5.89
CA ILE A 99 3.09 11.02 -6.50
C ILE A 99 4.31 10.49 -5.79
N THR A 100 4.20 9.30 -5.21
CA THR A 100 5.34 8.59 -4.63
C THR A 100 6.11 7.86 -5.72
N GLU A 101 7.42 7.89 -5.66
CA GLU A 101 8.30 7.07 -6.49
C GLU A 101 9.11 6.17 -5.55
N ARG A 102 9.07 4.85 -5.78
CA ARG A 102 9.64 3.85 -4.84
C ARG A 102 11.12 4.07 -4.53
N VAL A 103 11.83 4.79 -5.39
CA VAL A 103 13.23 5.15 -5.25
C VAL A 103 13.55 6.07 -4.06
N GLY A 104 12.55 6.54 -3.31
CA GLY A 104 12.78 7.25 -2.05
C GLY A 104 12.25 8.69 -2.00
N ARG A 105 11.27 9.06 -2.84
CA ARG A 105 10.79 10.44 -2.92
C ARG A 105 9.30 10.55 -3.18
N VAL A 106 8.75 11.71 -2.87
CA VAL A 106 7.44 12.18 -3.30
C VAL A 106 7.62 13.41 -4.18
N THR A 107 6.94 13.41 -5.31
CA THR A 107 6.85 14.54 -6.23
C THR A 107 5.47 15.16 -6.19
N ARG A 108 5.37 16.45 -6.48
CA ARG A 108 4.12 17.17 -6.66
C ARG A 108 4.02 17.59 -8.12
N PHE A 109 2.96 17.14 -8.80
CA PHE A 109 2.58 17.65 -10.11
C PHE A 109 1.52 18.74 -9.95
N SER A 110 1.84 19.95 -10.37
CA SER A 110 0.95 21.12 -10.29
C SER A 110 1.18 22.03 -11.47
N ALA A 111 0.10 22.51 -12.10
CA ALA A 111 0.15 23.43 -13.26
C ALA A 111 1.09 23.01 -14.41
N GLY A 112 1.30 21.70 -14.61
CA GLY A 112 2.18 21.15 -15.66
C GLY A 112 3.65 21.03 -15.25
N GLU A 113 4.00 21.35 -14.01
CA GLU A 113 5.34 21.23 -13.45
C GLU A 113 5.39 20.06 -12.45
N LEU A 114 6.53 19.36 -12.41
CA LEU A 114 6.79 18.26 -11.49
C LEU A 114 7.98 18.62 -10.60
N ASP A 115 7.73 18.76 -9.30
CA ASP A 115 8.76 19.07 -8.30
C ASP A 115 8.94 17.92 -7.32
N ALA A 116 10.17 17.56 -6.96
CA ALA A 116 10.41 16.72 -5.79
C ALA A 116 10.18 17.56 -4.52
N VAL A 117 9.23 17.15 -3.68
CA VAL A 117 8.79 17.93 -2.50
C VAL A 117 9.14 17.25 -1.17
N LEU A 118 9.43 15.95 -1.19
CA LEU A 118 9.72 15.18 0.02
C LEU A 118 10.63 14.00 -0.29
N SER A 119 11.58 13.73 0.60
CA SER A 119 12.34 12.47 0.66
C SER A 119 12.50 12.09 2.13
N PRO A 120 11.81 11.04 2.63
CA PRO A 120 11.93 10.63 4.02
C PRO A 120 13.38 10.23 4.35
N ALA A 121 13.92 10.72 5.47
CA ALA A 121 15.35 10.61 5.78
C ALA A 121 15.84 9.15 5.85
N ASP A 122 15.05 8.25 6.43
CA ASP A 122 15.42 6.85 6.67
C ASP A 122 14.86 5.89 5.60
N VAL A 123 14.40 6.39 4.45
CA VAL A 123 13.80 5.53 3.42
C VAL A 123 14.82 4.57 2.80
N ILE A 124 14.42 3.31 2.66
CA ILE A 124 15.12 2.34 1.81
C ILE A 124 14.51 2.45 0.41
N GLY A 125 15.14 3.24 -0.46
CA GLY A 125 14.70 3.39 -1.85
C GLY A 125 14.88 2.10 -2.66
N ALA A 126 13.93 1.80 -3.54
CA ALA A 126 14.06 0.71 -4.51
C ALA A 126 15.02 1.07 -5.66
N GLY A 127 15.58 0.07 -6.32
CA GLY A 127 16.22 0.23 -7.63
C GLY A 127 15.18 0.45 -8.73
N SER A 128 15.56 1.11 -9.82
CA SER A 128 14.72 1.29 -11.01
C SER A 128 15.47 0.83 -12.25
N VAL A 129 14.81 0.04 -13.11
CA VAL A 129 15.38 -0.37 -14.40
C VAL A 129 15.20 0.77 -15.41
N PRO A 130 16.27 1.30 -16.01
CA PRO A 130 16.14 2.34 -17.03
C PRO A 130 15.53 1.77 -18.32
N PRO A 131 14.83 2.58 -19.14
CA PRO A 131 14.40 2.17 -20.46
C PRO A 131 15.55 1.66 -21.34
N GLY A 132 15.28 0.66 -22.18
CA GLY A 132 16.27 0.09 -23.11
C GLY A 132 17.37 -0.77 -22.45
N HIS A 133 17.20 -1.15 -21.19
CA HIS A 133 18.14 -2.04 -20.50
C HIS A 133 18.07 -3.49 -21.04
N ASP A 134 19.22 -4.06 -21.39
CA ASP A 134 19.31 -5.42 -21.94
C ASP A 134 19.04 -6.52 -20.90
N GLU A 135 19.30 -6.24 -19.61
CA GLU A 135 19.06 -7.21 -18.54
C GLU A 135 17.64 -7.05 -17.99
N ARG A 136 16.95 -8.17 -17.80
CA ARG A 136 15.61 -8.21 -17.21
C ARG A 136 15.67 -8.90 -15.86
N PRO A 137 16.06 -8.16 -14.81
CA PRO A 137 16.15 -8.75 -13.50
C PRO A 137 14.73 -9.08 -13.03
N TRP A 138 14.53 -10.27 -12.45
CA TRP A 138 13.22 -10.64 -11.88
C TRP A 138 12.86 -9.78 -10.63
N TRP A 139 13.85 -9.04 -10.12
CA TRP A 139 13.78 -8.20 -8.93
C TRP A 139 14.69 -6.99 -9.07
N VAL A 140 14.23 -5.83 -8.58
CA VAL A 140 15.09 -4.67 -8.32
C VAL A 140 15.57 -4.69 -6.87
N ASP A 141 16.65 -3.98 -6.59
CA ASP A 141 17.08 -3.70 -5.21
C ASP A 141 15.90 -3.10 -4.42
N GLY A 142 15.74 -3.49 -3.16
CA GLY A 142 14.60 -3.09 -2.33
C GLY A 142 13.29 -3.87 -2.56
N GLY A 143 13.26 -4.86 -3.46
CA GLY A 143 12.15 -5.83 -3.53
C GLY A 143 10.82 -5.21 -3.99
N GLU A 144 9.80 -5.26 -3.12
CA GLU A 144 8.49 -4.59 -3.25
C GLU A 144 8.35 -3.35 -2.34
N GLY A 145 9.30 -3.13 -1.42
CA GLY A 145 9.37 -1.96 -0.53
C GLY A 145 9.83 -0.67 -1.21
N GLY A 146 9.98 0.41 -0.44
CA GLY A 146 10.33 1.74 -0.93
C GLY A 146 9.43 2.84 -0.38
N THR A 147 9.32 3.97 -1.08
CA THR A 147 8.23 4.94 -0.87
C THR A 147 6.96 4.43 -1.55
N LEU A 148 5.92 4.11 -0.76
CA LEU A 148 4.72 3.40 -1.20
C LEU A 148 3.51 4.33 -1.21
N GLY A 149 2.53 4.14 -0.32
CA GLY A 149 1.29 4.92 -0.33
C GLY A 149 1.49 6.37 0.07
N VAL A 150 0.61 7.24 -0.43
CA VAL A 150 0.57 8.66 -0.07
C VAL A 150 -0.86 9.14 0.11
N ALA A 151 -1.08 9.95 1.14
CA ALA A 151 -2.35 10.62 1.37
C ALA A 151 -2.10 12.07 1.78
N VAL A 152 -2.52 13.03 0.95
CA VAL A 152 -2.54 14.44 1.35
C VAL A 152 -3.68 14.68 2.33
N HIS A 153 -3.46 15.54 3.33
CA HIS A 153 -4.52 15.90 4.27
C HIS A 153 -5.75 16.45 3.54
N PRO A 154 -7.00 16.05 3.87
CA PRO A 154 -8.19 16.45 3.11
C PRO A 154 -8.44 17.97 3.07
N ASN A 155 -7.91 18.71 4.04
CA ASN A 155 -7.98 20.17 4.09
C ASN A 155 -6.75 20.87 3.46
N TYR A 156 -5.88 20.18 2.72
CA TYR A 156 -4.82 20.84 1.95
C TYR A 156 -5.44 21.76 0.88
N PRO A 157 -4.91 22.98 0.65
CA PRO A 157 -3.63 23.49 1.14
C PRO A 157 -3.67 24.18 2.51
N ASP A 158 -4.83 24.31 3.16
CA ASP A 158 -4.92 24.97 4.49
C ASP A 158 -4.22 24.17 5.60
N VAL A 159 -4.10 22.86 5.41
CA VAL A 159 -3.30 21.95 6.25
C VAL A 159 -2.27 21.26 5.37
N GLU A 160 -1.03 21.76 5.40
CA GLU A 160 0.10 21.32 4.57
C GLU A 160 0.76 20.03 5.08
N LEU A 161 -0.06 19.02 5.40
CA LEU A 161 0.41 17.72 5.87
C LEU A 161 0.28 16.65 4.79
N LEU A 162 1.34 15.89 4.63
CA LEU A 162 1.41 14.75 3.72
C LEU A 162 1.74 13.48 4.49
N PHE A 163 0.92 12.44 4.34
CA PHE A 163 1.13 11.14 4.95
C PHE A 163 1.76 10.20 3.93
N VAL A 164 2.79 9.47 4.34
CA VAL A 164 3.53 8.54 3.47
C VAL A 164 3.72 7.21 4.18
N TYR A 165 3.38 6.13 3.48
CA TYR A 165 3.75 4.76 3.85
C TYR A 165 5.06 4.43 3.16
N TYR A 166 6.11 4.05 3.90
CA TYR A 166 7.39 3.70 3.31
C TYR A 166 8.15 2.65 4.13
N THR A 167 9.06 1.95 3.46
CA THR A 167 10.00 1.03 4.10
C THR A 167 11.19 1.82 4.66
N ALA A 168 11.34 1.82 5.98
CA ALA A 168 12.35 2.56 6.72
C ALA A 168 13.50 1.64 7.18
N ALA A 169 14.72 2.17 7.15
CA ALA A 169 15.87 1.54 7.79
C ALA A 169 15.88 1.83 9.29
N VAL A 170 15.80 0.80 10.13
CA VAL A 170 16.01 0.91 11.58
C VAL A 170 17.07 -0.09 12.05
N GLU A 171 17.54 0.05 13.30
CA GLU A 171 18.67 -0.73 13.85
C GLU A 171 18.45 -2.25 13.76
N ASP A 172 17.22 -2.71 14.01
CA ASP A 172 16.85 -4.13 14.05
C ASP A 172 16.39 -4.71 12.69
N GLY A 173 16.61 -3.98 11.59
CA GLY A 173 16.21 -4.38 10.23
C GLY A 173 15.15 -3.45 9.64
N PRO A 174 14.72 -3.67 8.38
CA PRO A 174 13.71 -2.83 7.76
C PRO A 174 12.34 -3.01 8.42
N VAL A 175 11.60 -1.90 8.54
CA VAL A 175 10.18 -1.89 8.91
C VAL A 175 9.41 -1.07 7.88
N ASN A 176 8.13 -1.34 7.74
CA ASN A 176 7.21 -0.42 7.09
C ASN A 176 6.72 0.58 8.14
N ARG A 177 6.52 1.82 7.72
CA ARG A 177 6.13 2.93 8.58
C ARG A 177 5.16 3.84 7.85
N ILE A 178 4.19 4.37 8.58
CA ILE A 178 3.36 5.48 8.16
C ILE A 178 3.82 6.70 8.95
N SER A 179 4.23 7.76 8.25
CA SER A 179 4.60 9.04 8.85
C SER A 179 3.85 10.17 8.17
N ARG A 180 3.69 11.28 8.89
CA ARG A 180 3.26 12.55 8.32
C ARG A 180 4.41 13.54 8.27
N PHE A 181 4.39 14.40 7.27
CA PHE A 181 5.42 15.40 7.02
C PHE A 181 4.77 16.76 6.85
N ASP A 182 5.37 17.78 7.46
CA ASP A 182 4.97 19.18 7.30
C ASP A 182 5.64 19.76 6.05
N LEU A 183 4.86 19.96 4.99
CA LEU A 183 5.35 20.50 3.72
C LEU A 183 5.69 21.99 3.79
N SER A 184 5.23 22.70 4.83
CA SER A 184 5.54 24.12 5.03
C SER A 184 6.92 24.35 5.66
N ALA A 185 7.55 23.29 6.19
CA ALA A 185 8.85 23.35 6.81
C ALA A 185 9.98 23.59 5.78
N ASP A 186 11.09 24.19 6.24
CA ASP A 186 12.28 24.42 5.40
C ASP A 186 12.88 23.11 4.87
N ASP A 187 12.77 22.02 5.65
CA ASP A 187 13.16 20.67 5.27
C ASP A 187 12.01 19.70 5.63
N PRO A 188 11.07 19.46 4.68
CA PRO A 188 9.95 18.55 4.91
C PRO A 188 10.40 17.13 5.26
N GLY A 189 11.55 16.66 4.75
CA GLY A 189 12.06 15.31 5.03
C GLY A 189 12.52 15.12 6.47
N ALA A 190 12.93 16.20 7.13
CA ALA A 190 13.28 16.21 8.55
C ALA A 190 12.09 16.60 9.47
N ALA A 191 11.04 17.21 8.92
CA ALA A 191 9.81 17.58 9.63
C ALA A 191 8.82 16.40 9.76
N GLU A 192 9.35 15.24 10.16
CA GLU A 192 8.61 13.99 10.27
C GLU A 192 7.90 13.86 11.63
N THR A 193 6.67 13.33 11.62
CA THR A 193 6.05 12.69 12.79
C THR A 193 5.60 11.28 12.42
N VAL A 194 6.10 10.28 13.14
CA VAL A 194 5.69 8.88 12.95
C VAL A 194 4.25 8.69 13.42
N VAL A 195 3.42 8.08 12.59
CA VAL A 195 1.99 7.81 12.83
C VAL A 195 1.78 6.34 13.20
N VAL A 196 2.33 5.42 12.42
CA VAL A 196 2.34 3.98 12.73
C VAL A 196 3.73 3.45 12.44
N ASP A 197 4.38 2.86 13.45
CA ASP A 197 5.71 2.27 13.33
C ASP A 197 5.68 0.75 13.51
N GLY A 198 6.79 0.10 13.16
CA GLY A 198 7.00 -1.32 13.42
C GLY A 198 6.09 -2.25 12.63
N ILE A 199 5.57 -1.80 11.48
CA ILE A 199 4.83 -2.67 10.57
C ILE A 199 5.85 -3.63 9.94
N PRO A 200 5.61 -4.97 9.93
CA PRO A 200 6.55 -5.89 9.31
C PRO A 200 6.82 -5.55 7.84
N ALA A 201 8.10 -5.62 7.45
CA ALA A 201 8.56 -5.40 6.09
C ALA A 201 9.37 -6.58 5.59
N SER A 202 9.39 -6.74 4.28
CA SER A 202 10.14 -7.79 3.60
C SER A 202 10.52 -7.34 2.20
N ASN A 203 11.11 -8.24 1.42
CA ASN A 203 11.28 -8.00 -0.01
C ASN A 203 9.97 -8.17 -0.79
N ILE A 204 8.94 -8.75 -0.17
CA ILE A 204 7.64 -9.05 -0.78
C ILE A 204 6.52 -8.72 0.19
N HIS A 205 5.34 -8.41 -0.35
CA HIS A 205 4.10 -8.31 0.42
C HIS A 205 4.11 -7.25 1.51
N ASP A 206 4.59 -6.05 1.18
CA ASP A 206 4.59 -4.91 2.08
C ASP A 206 3.23 -4.19 2.17
N GLY A 207 2.23 -4.60 1.36
CA GLY A 207 0.96 -3.87 1.23
C GLY A 207 1.20 -2.45 0.73
N GLY A 208 0.84 -1.46 1.55
CA GLY A 208 1.36 -0.10 1.45
C GLY A 208 0.41 0.96 0.90
N ARG A 209 -0.83 0.64 0.52
CA ARG A 209 -1.81 1.66 0.07
C ARG A 209 -2.21 2.50 1.27
N LEU A 210 -2.30 3.81 1.08
CA LEU A 210 -2.66 4.76 2.13
C LEU A 210 -3.68 5.75 1.59
N THR A 211 -4.80 5.95 2.28
CA THR A 211 -5.84 6.89 1.81
C THR A 211 -6.74 7.36 2.95
N PHE A 212 -7.27 8.57 2.83
CA PHE A 212 -8.32 9.06 3.72
C PHE A 212 -9.67 8.50 3.25
N GLY A 213 -10.28 7.68 4.09
CA GLY A 213 -11.61 7.15 3.85
C GLY A 213 -12.73 8.09 4.33
N PRO A 214 -14.00 7.65 4.23
CA PRO A 214 -15.15 8.33 4.81
C PRO A 214 -14.89 8.76 6.25
N ARG A 215 -15.39 9.96 6.59
CA ARG A 215 -15.22 10.58 7.92
C ARG A 215 -13.75 10.87 8.29
N GLY A 216 -12.88 11.04 7.30
CA GLY A 216 -11.54 11.59 7.50
C GLY A 216 -10.58 10.67 8.28
N ARG A 217 -10.83 9.35 8.30
CA ARG A 217 -9.92 8.39 8.92
C ARG A 217 -8.86 7.95 7.93
N LEU A 218 -7.65 7.71 8.42
CA LEU A 218 -6.56 7.19 7.61
C LEU A 218 -6.65 5.67 7.56
N TRP A 219 -6.69 5.11 6.35
CA TRP A 219 -6.73 3.67 6.12
C TRP A 219 -5.45 3.23 5.43
N ALA A 220 -4.93 2.08 5.84
CA ALA A 220 -3.73 1.52 5.24
C ALA A 220 -3.88 0.02 4.97
N THR A 221 -3.34 -0.44 3.83
CA THR A 221 -3.21 -1.87 3.55
C THR A 221 -1.85 -2.37 4.02
N VAL A 222 -1.81 -3.54 4.66
CA VAL A 222 -0.57 -4.15 5.12
C VAL A 222 -0.53 -5.60 4.67
N GLY A 223 0.54 -6.00 3.96
CA GLY A 223 0.72 -7.39 3.56
C GLY A 223 1.36 -8.24 4.66
N ASP A 224 1.48 -9.54 4.41
CA ASP A 224 1.98 -10.52 5.38
C ASP A 224 3.51 -10.51 5.55
N ALA A 225 4.24 -9.68 4.79
CA ALA A 225 5.70 -9.65 4.74
C ALA A 225 6.36 -11.01 4.38
N GLY A 226 5.61 -11.93 3.76
CA GLY A 226 6.03 -13.31 3.49
C GLY A 226 5.94 -14.26 4.70
N GLU A 227 5.49 -13.77 5.85
CA GLU A 227 5.30 -14.54 7.07
C GLU A 227 3.82 -14.85 7.27
N GLU A 228 3.30 -15.76 6.44
CA GLU A 228 1.87 -16.07 6.27
C GLU A 228 1.11 -16.25 7.59
N SER A 229 1.74 -16.83 8.61
CA SER A 229 1.12 -17.05 9.93
C SER A 229 0.74 -15.76 10.66
N LEU A 230 1.42 -14.64 10.38
CA LEU A 230 1.11 -13.36 11.00
C LEU A 230 -0.22 -12.78 10.51
N ALA A 231 -0.63 -13.06 9.27
CA ALA A 231 -1.88 -12.56 8.72
C ALA A 231 -3.11 -13.12 9.45
N ALA A 232 -3.00 -14.33 10.02
CA ALA A 232 -4.07 -14.96 10.78
C ALA A 232 -4.13 -14.50 12.26
N ASP A 233 -3.13 -13.76 12.73
CA ASP A 233 -3.07 -13.21 14.09
C ASP A 233 -3.52 -11.74 14.10
N PRO A 234 -4.73 -11.42 14.60
CA PRO A 234 -5.21 -10.04 14.66
C PRO A 234 -4.47 -9.17 15.69
N SER A 235 -3.48 -9.71 16.41
CA SER A 235 -2.53 -8.96 17.26
C SER A 235 -1.33 -8.43 16.48
N SER A 236 -1.12 -8.91 15.25
CA SER A 236 -0.10 -8.44 14.33
C SER A 236 -0.66 -7.37 13.40
N LEU A 237 0.19 -6.42 12.98
CA LEU A 237 -0.17 -5.48 11.91
C LEU A 237 -0.04 -6.14 10.52
N ALA A 238 0.76 -7.20 10.38
CA ALA A 238 0.94 -7.86 9.09
C ALA A 238 -0.35 -8.56 8.62
N GLY A 239 -0.60 -8.50 7.31
CA GLY A 239 -1.77 -9.13 6.69
C GLY A 239 -3.10 -8.52 7.16
N SER A 240 -3.14 -7.19 7.32
CA SER A 240 -4.27 -6.45 7.87
C SER A 240 -4.69 -5.26 6.99
N ILE A 241 -5.90 -4.77 7.25
CA ILE A 241 -6.28 -3.38 6.92
C ILE A 241 -6.30 -2.60 8.23
N LEU A 242 -5.56 -1.49 8.28
CA LEU A 242 -5.52 -0.60 9.43
C LEU A 242 -6.51 0.56 9.24
N ARG A 243 -7.07 1.03 10.35
CA ARG A 243 -7.85 2.28 10.38
C ARG A 243 -7.50 3.10 11.61
N VAL A 244 -6.87 4.25 11.40
CA VAL A 244 -6.30 5.10 12.44
C VAL A 244 -6.71 6.56 12.29
N THR A 245 -6.49 7.33 13.35
CA THR A 245 -6.53 8.80 13.34
C THR A 245 -5.27 9.38 12.71
N VAL A 246 -5.23 10.70 12.50
CA VAL A 246 -4.04 11.38 11.95
C VAL A 246 -2.82 11.37 12.89
N ASP A 247 -3.02 11.03 14.16
CA ASP A 247 -1.97 10.85 15.16
C ASP A 247 -1.64 9.36 15.42
N GLY A 248 -2.27 8.43 14.68
CA GLY A 248 -1.94 7.00 14.73
C GLY A 248 -2.74 6.18 15.74
N GLU A 249 -3.60 6.82 16.53
CA GLU A 249 -4.49 6.14 17.46
C GLU A 249 -5.55 5.31 16.71
N PRO A 250 -6.04 4.20 17.28
CA PRO A 250 -7.18 3.45 16.77
C PRO A 250 -8.36 4.36 16.42
N ALA A 251 -8.91 4.23 15.22
CA ALA A 251 -10.07 5.01 14.84
C ALA A 251 -11.31 4.59 15.66
N PRO A 252 -12.17 5.55 16.08
CA PRO A 252 -13.42 5.24 16.75
C PRO A 252 -14.28 4.25 15.94
N GLY A 253 -14.81 3.24 16.63
CA GLY A 253 -15.61 2.17 16.03
C GLY A 253 -14.77 1.06 15.37
N ASN A 254 -13.45 0.99 15.61
CA ASN A 254 -12.68 -0.21 15.29
C ASN A 254 -13.21 -1.39 16.12
N PRO A 255 -13.14 -2.63 15.58
CA PRO A 255 -13.50 -3.83 16.31
C PRO A 255 -12.55 -4.07 17.49
N ASP A 256 -13.03 -4.80 18.49
CA ASP A 256 -12.19 -5.29 19.60
C ASP A 256 -11.44 -6.55 19.15
N LEU A 257 -10.26 -6.34 18.57
CA LEU A 257 -9.33 -7.36 18.07
C LEU A 257 -8.05 -7.37 18.93
N GLY A 258 -7.00 -8.05 18.47
CA GLY A 258 -5.70 -8.07 19.15
C GLY A 258 -5.05 -6.68 19.20
N ASP A 259 -4.64 -6.16 18.04
CA ASP A 259 -4.19 -4.77 17.92
C ASP A 259 -5.39 -3.86 17.61
N PRO A 260 -5.66 -2.82 18.40
CA PRO A 260 -6.86 -2.01 18.25
C PRO A 260 -6.87 -1.16 16.96
N ARG A 261 -5.73 -1.01 16.27
CA ARG A 261 -5.63 -0.30 14.99
C ARG A 261 -6.10 -1.16 13.82
N VAL A 262 -6.12 -2.48 13.99
CA VAL A 262 -6.55 -3.45 12.97
C VAL A 262 -8.07 -3.36 12.80
N LEU A 263 -8.50 -3.15 11.55
CA LEU A 263 -9.90 -3.21 11.17
C LEU A 263 -10.28 -4.61 10.69
N THR A 264 -9.46 -5.22 9.84
CA THR A 264 -9.65 -6.56 9.29
C THR A 264 -8.31 -7.28 9.17
N TYR A 265 -8.32 -8.61 9.14
CA TYR A 265 -7.12 -9.44 9.11
C TYR A 265 -7.30 -10.64 8.16
N GLY A 266 -6.27 -11.46 7.99
CA GLY A 266 -6.29 -12.60 7.05
C GLY A 266 -6.05 -12.18 5.61
N HIS A 267 -5.23 -11.14 5.41
CA HIS A 267 -4.85 -10.64 4.08
C HIS A 267 -3.43 -11.08 3.70
N ARG A 268 -3.21 -11.32 2.41
CA ARG A 268 -1.90 -11.67 1.85
C ARG A 268 -1.09 -10.44 1.49
N ASN A 269 -1.57 -9.67 0.51
CA ASN A 269 -0.89 -8.47 0.02
C ASN A 269 -1.90 -7.50 -0.64
N PRO A 270 -2.75 -6.84 0.16
CA PRO A 270 -3.71 -5.86 -0.35
C PRO A 270 -2.99 -4.57 -0.80
N GLN A 271 -3.36 -4.03 -1.96
CA GLN A 271 -2.69 -2.85 -2.56
C GLN A 271 -3.65 -1.80 -3.16
N GLY A 272 -4.94 -1.91 -2.87
CA GLY A 272 -5.96 -0.93 -3.24
C GLY A 272 -7.06 -0.85 -2.19
N LEU A 273 -7.59 0.37 -2.03
CA LEU A 273 -8.72 0.69 -1.16
C LEU A 273 -9.64 1.65 -1.92
N ALA A 274 -10.94 1.41 -1.86
CA ALA A 274 -11.95 2.30 -2.42
C ALA A 274 -13.24 2.19 -1.62
N TRP A 275 -14.16 3.13 -1.81
CA TRP A 275 -15.49 3.11 -1.20
C TRP A 275 -16.57 3.22 -2.25
N LEU A 276 -17.62 2.42 -2.11
CA LEU A 276 -18.87 2.65 -2.83
C LEU A 276 -19.57 3.91 -2.27
N PRO A 277 -20.51 4.52 -3.01
CA PRO A 277 -21.17 5.76 -2.57
C PRO A 277 -21.93 5.65 -1.25
N ASP A 278 -22.35 4.45 -0.85
CA ASP A 278 -22.97 4.18 0.47
C ASP A 278 -21.95 4.03 1.62
N GLY A 279 -20.65 4.12 1.32
CA GLY A 279 -19.57 3.98 2.29
C GLY A 279 -19.07 2.56 2.48
N THR A 280 -19.57 1.59 1.71
CA THR A 280 -19.03 0.22 1.69
C THR A 280 -17.57 0.25 1.25
N ALA A 281 -16.66 -0.16 2.13
CA ALA A 281 -15.24 -0.23 1.85
C ALA A 281 -14.89 -1.49 1.04
N LEU A 282 -14.00 -1.34 0.06
CA LEU A 282 -13.51 -2.40 -0.80
C LEU A 282 -11.98 -2.42 -0.79
N ALA A 283 -11.39 -3.61 -0.93
CA ALA A 283 -9.94 -3.78 -1.06
C ALA A 283 -9.58 -4.76 -2.18
N THR A 284 -8.56 -4.42 -2.97
CA THR A 284 -7.97 -5.33 -3.95
C THR A 284 -6.79 -6.07 -3.33
N GLU A 285 -6.62 -7.34 -3.68
CA GLU A 285 -5.59 -8.19 -3.08
C GLU A 285 -4.92 -9.13 -4.09
N HIS A 286 -3.59 -9.24 -3.98
CA HIS A 286 -2.81 -10.21 -4.74
C HIS A 286 -2.91 -11.60 -4.11
N GLY A 287 -3.39 -12.58 -4.87
CA GLY A 287 -3.43 -13.97 -4.44
C GLY A 287 -2.16 -14.77 -4.78
N PRO A 288 -2.06 -16.04 -4.31
CA PRO A 288 -0.95 -16.91 -4.66
C PRO A 288 -1.08 -17.45 -6.10
N SER A 289 -0.28 -16.89 -7.01
CA SER A 289 -0.17 -17.29 -8.42
C SER A 289 -1.54 -17.25 -9.15
N GLY A 290 -2.17 -16.08 -9.14
CA GLY A 290 -3.60 -15.92 -9.44
C GLY A 290 -4.39 -15.85 -8.14
N LYS A 291 -5.68 -16.19 -8.18
CA LYS A 291 -6.61 -16.07 -7.03
C LYS A 291 -6.59 -14.67 -6.44
N ASP A 292 -6.40 -13.67 -7.30
CA ASP A 292 -6.46 -12.28 -6.95
C ASP A 292 -7.91 -11.94 -6.61
N GLU A 293 -8.10 -11.06 -5.63
CA GLU A 293 -9.39 -10.83 -5.01
C GLU A 293 -9.79 -9.36 -5.00
N LEU A 294 -11.10 -9.14 -5.00
CA LEU A 294 -11.71 -7.92 -4.49
C LEU A 294 -12.57 -8.32 -3.31
N ASN A 295 -12.32 -7.67 -2.19
CA ASN A 295 -12.94 -7.96 -0.91
C ASN A 295 -13.82 -6.80 -0.50
N ARG A 296 -15.01 -7.09 0.03
CA ARG A 296 -15.84 -6.12 0.73
C ARG A 296 -15.43 -6.14 2.20
N LEU A 297 -14.97 -5.01 2.72
CA LEU A 297 -14.41 -4.92 4.06
C LEU A 297 -15.49 -4.82 5.14
N GLU A 298 -15.47 -5.75 6.09
CA GLU A 298 -16.31 -5.75 7.29
C GLU A 298 -15.42 -5.74 8.54
N GLY A 299 -15.59 -4.74 9.42
CA GLY A 299 -14.78 -4.62 10.62
C GLY A 299 -14.85 -5.87 11.51
N GLY A 300 -13.68 -6.43 11.85
CA GLY A 300 -13.54 -7.65 12.63
C GLY A 300 -13.43 -8.93 11.80
N ALA A 301 -13.66 -8.85 10.48
CA ALA A 301 -13.69 -10.04 9.63
C ALA A 301 -12.30 -10.58 9.30
N ASN A 302 -12.24 -11.90 9.14
CA ASN A 302 -11.10 -12.67 8.66
C ASN A 302 -11.23 -12.95 7.15
N TYR A 303 -10.25 -12.56 6.34
CA TYR A 303 -10.23 -12.80 4.89
C TYR A 303 -9.52 -14.09 4.48
N GLY A 304 -9.16 -14.94 5.45
CA GLY A 304 -8.87 -16.35 5.23
C GLY A 304 -7.44 -16.69 4.84
N TRP A 305 -6.55 -15.73 4.58
CA TRP A 305 -5.13 -16.03 4.37
C TRP A 305 -4.49 -16.59 5.65
N PRO A 306 -3.68 -17.65 5.59
CA PRO A 306 -3.27 -18.38 4.38
C PRO A 306 -4.12 -19.61 4.00
N ASP A 307 -5.05 -20.00 4.86
CA ASP A 307 -5.71 -21.31 4.78
C ASP A 307 -6.81 -21.41 3.70
N VAL A 308 -7.35 -20.29 3.22
CA VAL A 308 -8.53 -20.27 2.34
C VAL A 308 -8.29 -19.40 1.11
N ARG A 309 -8.13 -20.01 -0.08
CA ARG A 309 -7.98 -19.27 -1.34
C ARG A 309 -8.70 -19.89 -2.54
N THR A 310 -9.27 -21.08 -2.40
CA THR A 310 -9.96 -21.83 -3.46
C THR A 310 -11.45 -21.95 -3.20
N PRO A 311 -12.27 -22.19 -4.25
CA PRO A 311 -13.72 -22.37 -4.07
C PRO A 311 -14.10 -23.48 -3.10
N GLU A 312 -13.31 -24.55 -2.99
CA GLU A 312 -13.59 -25.65 -2.08
C GLU A 312 -13.30 -25.23 -0.63
N GLU A 313 -12.17 -24.56 -0.39
CA GLU A 313 -11.83 -24.02 0.93
C GLU A 313 -12.86 -22.99 1.40
N TYR A 314 -13.29 -22.05 0.54
CA TYR A 314 -14.33 -21.06 0.91
C TYR A 314 -15.69 -21.68 1.22
N ARG A 315 -16.05 -22.81 0.60
CA ARG A 315 -17.27 -23.54 0.96
C ARG A 315 -17.17 -24.22 2.32
N ASN A 316 -15.96 -24.58 2.72
CA ASN A 316 -15.69 -25.32 3.96
C ASN A 316 -15.31 -24.40 5.14
N ALA A 317 -15.01 -23.13 4.90
CA ALA A 317 -14.68 -22.13 5.91
C ALA A 317 -15.89 -21.23 6.19
N ALA A 318 -16.59 -21.48 7.29
CA ALA A 318 -17.78 -20.71 7.67
C ALA A 318 -17.46 -19.33 8.25
N ASP A 319 -16.29 -19.17 8.88
CA ASP A 319 -15.89 -17.97 9.62
C ASP A 319 -14.91 -17.07 8.84
N VAL A 320 -14.89 -17.22 7.50
CA VAL A 320 -14.07 -16.42 6.59
C VAL A 320 -14.97 -15.59 5.68
N HIS A 321 -14.66 -14.30 5.56
CA HIS A 321 -15.33 -13.40 4.64
C HIS A 321 -14.89 -13.73 3.20
N ARG A 322 -15.88 -13.84 2.32
CA ARG A 322 -15.66 -14.29 0.93
C ARG A 322 -15.37 -13.09 0.04
N PRO A 323 -14.57 -13.26 -1.02
CA PRO A 323 -14.33 -12.19 -1.95
C PRO A 323 -15.54 -11.96 -2.86
N LEU A 324 -15.74 -10.72 -3.31
CA LEU A 324 -16.69 -10.35 -4.36
C LEU A 324 -16.25 -10.90 -5.73
N PHE A 325 -14.94 -10.99 -5.95
CA PHE A 325 -14.39 -11.76 -7.06
C PHE A 325 -13.12 -12.49 -6.67
N ASN A 326 -12.86 -13.62 -7.33
CA ASN A 326 -11.57 -14.30 -7.28
C ASN A 326 -11.19 -14.77 -8.69
N THR A 327 -9.99 -14.38 -9.14
CA THR A 327 -9.55 -14.59 -10.52
C THR A 327 -9.20 -16.05 -10.84
N ARG A 328 -9.17 -16.94 -9.84
CA ARG A 328 -8.81 -18.37 -9.94
C ARG A 328 -7.39 -18.56 -10.47
N ASN A 329 -7.23 -19.09 -11.67
CA ASN A 329 -5.91 -19.40 -12.23
C ASN A 329 -5.36 -18.26 -13.11
N THR A 330 -6.12 -17.18 -13.27
CA THR A 330 -5.68 -15.98 -13.99
C THR A 330 -5.01 -15.02 -13.01
N THR A 331 -3.87 -14.45 -13.36
CA THR A 331 -3.22 -13.42 -12.54
C THR A 331 -3.46 -12.06 -13.16
N TRP A 332 -4.16 -11.20 -12.43
CA TRP A 332 -4.25 -9.77 -12.71
C TRP A 332 -3.15 -9.01 -12.00
N ALA A 333 -2.83 -9.41 -10.76
CA ALA A 333 -2.03 -8.63 -9.82
C ALA A 333 -2.62 -7.20 -9.64
N PRO A 334 -3.82 -7.10 -9.03
CA PRO A 334 -4.58 -5.88 -8.91
C PRO A 334 -3.95 -4.94 -7.86
N THR A 335 -3.99 -3.64 -8.14
CA THR A 335 -3.34 -2.62 -7.30
C THR A 335 -4.31 -1.50 -6.94
N GLY A 336 -3.88 -0.24 -7.04
CA GLY A 336 -4.69 0.90 -6.64
C GLY A 336 -6.00 0.94 -7.42
N CYS A 337 -7.06 1.33 -6.71
CA CYS A 337 -8.42 1.28 -7.22
C CYS A 337 -9.21 2.50 -6.79
N LEU A 338 -10.20 2.85 -7.60
CA LEU A 338 -11.03 4.04 -7.43
C LEU A 338 -12.47 3.71 -7.78
N PHE A 339 -13.43 4.14 -6.97
CA PHE A 339 -14.82 4.20 -7.41
C PHE A 339 -15.07 5.52 -8.16
N TYR A 340 -15.17 5.45 -9.48
CA TYR A 340 -15.15 6.64 -10.33
C TYR A 340 -16.50 7.35 -10.36
N THR A 341 -16.48 8.64 -10.07
CA THR A 341 -17.69 9.50 -10.02
C THR A 341 -17.63 10.67 -10.99
N GLY A 342 -16.49 10.87 -11.67
CA GLY A 342 -16.28 11.95 -12.64
C GLY A 342 -16.92 11.71 -14.00
N ASP A 343 -16.77 12.69 -14.88
CA ASP A 343 -17.39 12.73 -16.20
C ASP A 343 -16.36 12.78 -17.37
N ALA A 344 -15.05 12.68 -17.10
CA ALA A 344 -14.02 12.61 -18.15
C ALA A 344 -14.16 11.33 -19.01
N VAL A 345 -14.63 10.23 -18.40
CA VAL A 345 -15.05 9.01 -19.10
C VAL A 345 -16.47 8.62 -18.63
N PRO A 346 -17.55 9.24 -19.16
CA PRO A 346 -18.89 9.13 -18.59
C PRO A 346 -19.42 7.71 -18.43
N SER A 347 -19.08 6.80 -19.36
CA SER A 347 -19.52 5.39 -19.28
C SER A 347 -18.88 4.60 -18.14
N TRP A 348 -17.78 5.11 -17.57
CA TRP A 348 -17.09 4.50 -16.43
C TRP A 348 -17.62 5.01 -15.09
N ARG A 349 -18.44 6.06 -15.08
CA ARG A 349 -19.04 6.59 -13.85
C ARG A 349 -19.86 5.51 -13.15
N ASN A 350 -19.80 5.52 -11.81
CA ASN A 350 -20.37 4.49 -10.93
C ASN A 350 -19.80 3.08 -11.16
N ARG A 351 -18.48 3.00 -11.42
CA ARG A 351 -17.73 1.74 -11.51
C ARG A 351 -16.46 1.81 -10.70
N LEU A 352 -16.00 0.65 -10.26
CA LEU A 352 -14.68 0.48 -9.67
C LEU A 352 -13.65 0.32 -10.79
N LEU A 353 -12.63 1.16 -10.79
CA LEU A 353 -11.47 1.08 -11.67
C LEU A 353 -10.31 0.47 -10.89
N VAL A 354 -9.58 -0.47 -11.48
CA VAL A 354 -8.47 -1.17 -10.81
C VAL A 354 -7.26 -1.23 -11.74
N GLY A 355 -6.10 -0.80 -11.25
CA GLY A 355 -4.83 -0.99 -11.97
C GLY A 355 -4.41 -2.46 -11.97
N GLY A 356 -3.99 -2.98 -13.13
CA GLY A 356 -3.48 -4.34 -13.27
C GLY A 356 -1.98 -4.36 -13.61
N LEU A 357 -1.17 -4.88 -12.69
CA LEU A 357 0.27 -5.00 -12.90
C LEU A 357 0.60 -6.10 -13.91
N ARG A 358 0.25 -7.35 -13.63
CA ARG A 358 0.62 -8.49 -14.49
C ARG A 358 -0.28 -8.59 -15.71
N SER A 359 -1.54 -8.20 -15.58
CA SER A 359 -2.49 -8.16 -16.70
C SER A 359 -2.29 -6.97 -17.64
N GLN A 360 -1.46 -5.98 -17.26
CA GLN A 360 -1.13 -4.81 -18.07
C GLN A 360 -2.36 -4.07 -18.63
N GLN A 361 -3.32 -3.75 -17.76
CA GLN A 361 -4.61 -3.18 -18.16
C GLN A 361 -5.21 -2.37 -17.01
N VAL A 362 -6.22 -1.56 -17.32
CA VAL A 362 -7.20 -1.08 -16.34
C VAL A 362 -8.38 -2.04 -16.36
N VAL A 363 -8.80 -2.53 -15.19
CA VAL A 363 -10.03 -3.31 -15.05
C VAL A 363 -11.15 -2.36 -14.65
N VAL A 364 -12.18 -2.28 -15.47
CA VAL A 364 -13.40 -1.51 -15.22
C VAL A 364 -14.47 -2.46 -14.71
N ALA A 365 -14.79 -2.40 -13.43
CA ALA A 365 -15.68 -3.32 -12.75
C ALA A 365 -17.01 -2.66 -12.34
N THR A 366 -18.13 -3.19 -12.82
CA THR A 366 -19.45 -2.85 -12.28
C THR A 366 -19.76 -3.72 -11.09
N VAL A 367 -19.96 -3.09 -9.95
CA VAL A 367 -20.40 -3.71 -8.70
C VAL A 367 -21.91 -3.55 -8.62
N THR A 368 -22.67 -4.62 -8.83
CA THR A 368 -24.15 -4.57 -8.94
C THR A 368 -24.79 -5.15 -7.69
N ARG A 369 -25.75 -4.45 -7.09
CA ARG A 369 -26.53 -5.00 -5.97
C ARG A 369 -27.40 -6.19 -6.40
N PRO A 370 -27.86 -7.05 -5.47
CA PRO A 370 -28.66 -8.23 -5.80
C PRO A 370 -30.00 -7.93 -6.48
N ASP A 371 -30.54 -6.73 -6.27
CA ASP A 371 -31.77 -6.23 -6.88
C ASP A 371 -31.55 -5.45 -8.19
N GLY A 372 -30.30 -5.27 -8.61
CA GLY A 372 -29.92 -4.57 -9.84
C GLY A 372 -29.68 -5.51 -11.02
N ASP A 373 -29.72 -4.95 -12.23
CA ASP A 373 -29.40 -5.68 -13.46
C ASP A 373 -27.91 -5.51 -13.81
N PRO A 374 -27.08 -6.56 -13.74
CA PRO A 374 -25.67 -6.46 -14.09
C PRO A 374 -25.51 -6.25 -15.60
N PRO A 375 -24.50 -5.49 -16.04
CA PRO A 375 -24.32 -5.18 -17.44
C PRO A 375 -23.96 -6.41 -18.27
N PRO A 376 -24.18 -6.40 -19.59
CA PRO A 376 -23.72 -7.46 -20.47
C PRO A 376 -22.24 -7.75 -20.26
N VAL A 377 -21.86 -9.04 -20.26
CA VAL A 377 -20.47 -9.44 -20.00
C VAL A 377 -19.52 -8.92 -21.08
N GLY A 378 -19.94 -8.97 -22.35
CA GLY A 378 -19.05 -8.63 -23.48
C GLY A 378 -17.77 -9.45 -23.44
N ASP A 379 -16.63 -8.78 -23.61
CA ASP A 379 -15.28 -9.35 -23.48
C ASP A 379 -14.79 -9.47 -22.01
N GLY A 380 -15.65 -9.10 -21.06
CA GLY A 380 -15.36 -9.16 -19.64
C GLY A 380 -15.62 -10.52 -18.99
N ARG A 381 -15.69 -10.50 -17.67
CA ARG A 381 -16.02 -11.66 -16.84
C ARG A 381 -17.00 -11.26 -15.75
N ARG A 382 -18.05 -12.05 -15.58
CA ARG A 382 -18.96 -11.97 -14.43
C ARG A 382 -18.50 -12.90 -13.32
N PHE A 383 -18.66 -12.44 -12.08
CA PHE A 383 -18.37 -13.15 -10.86
C PHE A 383 -19.68 -13.28 -10.06
N ASP A 384 -20.31 -14.44 -10.20
CA ASP A 384 -21.65 -14.77 -9.70
C ASP A 384 -21.72 -16.22 -9.17
N ALA A 385 -20.57 -16.80 -8.82
CA ALA A 385 -20.51 -18.15 -8.30
C ALA A 385 -20.98 -18.21 -6.84
N ASP A 386 -21.65 -19.30 -6.47
CA ASP A 386 -22.28 -19.56 -5.16
C ASP A 386 -21.36 -19.51 -3.92
N TRP A 387 -20.05 -19.50 -4.13
CA TRP A 387 -19.03 -19.47 -3.08
C TRP A 387 -18.39 -18.08 -2.90
N LEU A 388 -18.77 -17.10 -3.72
CA LEU A 388 -18.38 -15.71 -3.56
C LEU A 388 -19.29 -15.01 -2.54
N ASP A 389 -18.91 -13.80 -2.12
CA ASP A 389 -19.80 -12.91 -1.37
C ASP A 389 -20.96 -12.46 -2.29
N ASP A 390 -22.18 -12.69 -1.82
CA ASP A 390 -23.42 -12.45 -2.57
C ASP A 390 -24.00 -11.05 -2.35
N ALA A 391 -23.32 -10.20 -1.55
CA ALA A 391 -23.72 -8.80 -1.36
C ALA A 391 -23.68 -8.00 -2.68
N TYR A 392 -22.82 -8.37 -3.63
CA TYR A 392 -22.76 -7.76 -4.96
C TYR A 392 -22.35 -8.77 -6.03
N THR A 393 -22.88 -8.60 -7.24
CA THR A 393 -22.36 -9.25 -8.45
C THR A 393 -21.39 -8.33 -9.16
N VAL A 394 -20.17 -8.80 -9.43
CA VAL A 394 -19.16 -8.02 -10.15
C VAL A 394 -19.10 -8.44 -11.62
N THR A 395 -19.17 -7.48 -12.54
CA THR A 395 -18.85 -7.69 -13.96
C THR A 395 -17.64 -6.83 -14.31
N ALA A 396 -16.52 -7.46 -14.64
CA ALA A 396 -15.24 -6.81 -14.87
C ALA A 396 -14.84 -6.85 -16.34
N ASN A 397 -14.51 -5.69 -16.90
CA ASN A 397 -14.11 -5.52 -18.29
C ASN A 397 -12.65 -5.04 -18.37
N PRO A 398 -11.78 -5.72 -19.14
CA PRO A 398 -10.43 -5.24 -19.39
C PRO A 398 -10.46 -4.06 -20.37
N VAL A 399 -9.69 -3.01 -20.09
CA VAL A 399 -9.52 -1.84 -20.98
C VAL A 399 -8.05 -1.39 -20.97
N LEU A 400 -7.59 -0.76 -22.04
CA LEU A 400 -6.19 -0.33 -22.23
C LEU A 400 -5.18 -1.49 -22.14
N GLN A 401 -5.59 -2.69 -22.54
CA GLN A 401 -4.77 -3.89 -22.41
C GLN A 401 -3.51 -3.78 -23.28
N ASP A 402 -2.35 -3.97 -22.66
CA ASP A 402 -1.01 -3.87 -23.26
C ASP A 402 -0.68 -2.49 -23.87
N GLU A 403 -1.50 -1.46 -23.62
CA GLU A 403 -1.29 -0.11 -24.15
C GLU A 403 -0.27 0.68 -23.33
N LEU A 404 -0.47 0.71 -22.00
CA LEU A 404 0.39 1.40 -21.03
C LEU A 404 1.40 0.46 -20.35
N GLY A 405 1.21 -0.85 -20.45
CA GLY A 405 1.98 -1.83 -19.70
C GLY A 405 1.40 -2.02 -18.31
N ARG A 406 2.25 -2.17 -17.30
CA ARG A 406 1.86 -2.40 -15.90
C ARG A 406 1.21 -1.13 -15.34
N VAL A 407 -0.08 -1.18 -14.99
CA VAL A 407 -0.80 -0.04 -14.39
C VAL A 407 -0.85 -0.22 -12.89
N ARG A 408 -0.42 0.81 -12.16
CA ARG A 408 -0.18 0.78 -10.71
C ARG A 408 -1.26 1.44 -9.87
N HIS A 409 -1.80 2.55 -10.35
CA HIS A 409 -2.87 3.27 -9.70
C HIS A 409 -3.67 4.06 -10.73
N VAL A 410 -4.97 4.19 -10.48
CA VAL A 410 -5.93 5.05 -11.17
C VAL A 410 -6.56 5.95 -10.13
N GLU A 411 -6.66 7.25 -10.39
CA GLU A 411 -7.13 8.23 -9.41
C GLU A 411 -7.90 9.37 -10.10
N GLN A 412 -8.86 9.99 -9.41
CA GLN A 412 -9.64 11.11 -9.94
C GLN A 412 -9.25 12.46 -9.32
N GLY A 413 -9.26 13.49 -10.16
CA GLY A 413 -9.17 14.88 -9.71
C GLY A 413 -10.51 15.46 -9.27
N PRO A 414 -10.49 16.59 -8.56
CA PRO A 414 -11.71 17.28 -8.10
C PRO A 414 -12.57 17.83 -9.25
N ASP A 415 -12.00 18.00 -10.45
CA ASP A 415 -12.69 18.38 -11.68
C ASP A 415 -13.27 17.17 -12.46
N GLY A 416 -13.14 15.96 -11.91
CA GLY A 416 -13.55 14.72 -12.56
C GLY A 416 -12.58 14.19 -13.60
N ALA A 417 -11.40 14.83 -13.76
CA ALA A 417 -10.29 14.28 -14.53
C ALA A 417 -9.90 12.91 -13.98
N LEU A 418 -9.49 12.01 -14.87
CA LEU A 418 -9.08 10.66 -14.51
C LEU A 418 -7.62 10.48 -14.88
N TYR A 419 -6.82 9.99 -13.93
CA TYR A 419 -5.38 9.79 -14.06
C TYR A 419 -5.01 8.32 -13.89
N ALA A 420 -3.88 7.93 -14.45
CA ALA A 420 -3.25 6.65 -14.17
C ALA A 420 -1.72 6.78 -14.15
N ILE A 421 -1.06 5.94 -13.35
CA ILE A 421 0.40 5.79 -13.32
C ILE A 421 0.83 4.38 -13.68
N THR A 422 1.99 4.25 -14.35
CA THR A 422 2.57 2.96 -14.76
C THR A 422 3.68 2.48 -13.83
N SER A 423 4.05 1.21 -13.91
CA SER A 423 5.14 0.60 -13.10
C SER A 423 5.96 -0.38 -13.91
N ASN A 424 6.37 0.03 -15.11
CA ASN A 424 7.15 -0.72 -16.08
C ASN A 424 8.64 -0.80 -15.70
N ARG A 425 9.13 0.09 -14.84
CA ARG A 425 10.55 0.14 -14.42
C ARG A 425 10.86 -0.64 -13.13
N ASP A 426 9.91 -1.45 -12.66
CA ASP A 426 10.04 -2.29 -11.45
C ASP A 426 10.77 -3.63 -11.67
N GLY A 427 11.30 -3.84 -12.87
CA GLY A 427 11.99 -5.07 -13.30
C GLY A 427 11.07 -6.18 -13.81
N ARG A 428 9.75 -6.07 -13.68
CA ARG A 428 8.79 -7.16 -13.97
C ARG A 428 7.98 -6.96 -15.25
N ALA A 429 8.26 -5.91 -16.01
CA ALA A 429 7.55 -5.64 -17.26
C ALA A 429 7.91 -6.63 -18.37
N ASN A 430 6.93 -6.95 -19.21
CA ASN A 430 7.16 -7.73 -20.43
C ASN A 430 7.45 -6.79 -21.60
N GLU A 431 8.10 -7.29 -22.65
CA GLU A 431 8.25 -6.53 -23.89
C GLU A 431 6.89 -6.06 -24.43
N PRO A 432 6.78 -4.81 -24.92
CA PRO A 432 7.87 -3.87 -25.22
C PRO A 432 8.26 -2.91 -24.08
N PHE A 433 7.96 -3.24 -22.83
CA PHE A 433 8.17 -2.37 -21.68
C PHE A 433 9.44 -2.74 -20.87
N PRO A 434 10.10 -1.78 -20.22
CA PRO A 434 9.82 -0.34 -20.23
C PRO A 434 10.21 0.33 -21.56
N ARG A 435 9.35 1.25 -22.02
CA ARG A 435 9.57 2.12 -23.19
C ARG A 435 10.42 3.33 -22.78
N GLU A 436 11.00 4.04 -23.75
CA GLU A 436 11.86 5.21 -23.50
C GLU A 436 11.24 6.28 -22.58
N ARG A 437 9.92 6.44 -22.61
CA ARG A 437 9.19 7.43 -21.80
C ARG A 437 8.75 6.93 -20.42
N ASP A 438 8.91 5.64 -20.12
CA ASP A 438 8.37 5.05 -18.90
C ASP A 438 9.18 5.46 -17.65
N ASP A 439 8.59 5.48 -16.46
CA ASP A 439 7.15 5.37 -16.19
C ASP A 439 6.43 6.71 -16.41
N VAL A 440 5.11 6.67 -16.60
CA VAL A 440 4.32 7.84 -16.96
C VAL A 440 3.18 8.13 -15.99
N LEU A 441 2.84 9.41 -15.85
CA LEU A 441 1.51 9.86 -15.43
C LEU A 441 0.72 10.18 -16.69
N VAL A 442 -0.47 9.61 -16.84
CA VAL A 442 -1.38 9.88 -17.95
C VAL A 442 -2.72 10.41 -17.46
N ARG A 443 -3.37 11.22 -18.29
CA ARG A 443 -4.80 11.54 -18.20
C ARG A 443 -5.59 10.64 -19.16
N LEU A 444 -6.74 10.15 -18.71
CA LEU A 444 -7.65 9.29 -19.46
C LEU A 444 -8.90 10.06 -19.88
N GLU A 445 -9.23 9.99 -21.17
CA GLU A 445 -10.38 10.69 -21.77
C GLU A 445 -11.03 9.85 -22.87
N VAL A 446 -12.30 10.09 -23.19
CA VAL A 446 -12.96 9.41 -24.32
C VAL A 446 -12.40 9.89 -25.65
N THR A 447 -12.16 8.96 -26.59
CA THR A 447 -11.83 9.32 -27.98
C THR A 447 -12.93 10.18 -28.60
N SER A 448 -12.56 11.34 -29.14
CA SER A 448 -13.49 12.29 -29.80
C SER A 448 -14.17 11.72 -31.04
#